data_AF-A0A0A1HX64-F1
#
_entry.id   AF-A0A0A1HX64-F1
#
_cell.length_a   1.000
_cell.length_b   1.000
_cell.length_c   1.000
_cell.angle_alpha   90.00
_cell.angle_beta   90.00
_cell.angle_gamma   90.00
#
_symmetry.space_group_name_H-M   'P 1'
#
loop_
_entity.id
_entity.type
_entity.pdbx_description
1 polymer ?
#
loop_
_entity_poly.entity_id
_entity_poly.type
_entity_poly.pdbx_seq_one_letter_code
_entity_poly.pdbx_strand_id
1 'polypeptide(L)'
;MNTPLFSSHAERLFTLKKTRVDFAVRVLLGQSLEARGINPHTNYLTTLINVSSAEVQSSKTLFDVALGCVEEQVLPHYTQGLSNVFNKRYSFADEDRVKTLDLIEFERIVTDIVTSLAEKPSMDLSWRAIKPLTVEDIHGALNIHLPGLNLDEVHVTSFVTHDFGKRVVSSSQPLAEYLLSHFEQDEIPYHSQGSHQAIHAAAFSESDEHPHPWLTTAHINDLLIRMVPDLLS
;
A
#
# COMPACT_ATOMS: atom_id res chain seq x y z
N MET A 1 -1.10 -4.97 -24.87
CA MET A 1 -1.81 -3.70 -24.64
C MET A 1 -2.30 -3.75 -23.20
N ASN A 2 -1.84 -2.86 -22.32
CA ASN A 2 -2.33 -2.81 -20.94
C ASN A 2 -3.66 -2.09 -20.95
N THR A 3 -4.74 -2.85 -21.04
CA THR A 3 -6.08 -2.29 -20.94
C THR A 3 -6.29 -1.84 -19.50
N PRO A 4 -6.62 -0.56 -19.24
CA PRO A 4 -6.84 -0.08 -17.89
C PRO A 4 -8.04 -0.82 -17.27
N LEU A 5 -7.88 -1.31 -16.03
CA LEU A 5 -8.91 -2.05 -15.28
C LEU A 5 -10.08 -1.16 -14.84
N PHE A 6 -9.88 0.15 -14.86
CA PHE A 6 -10.86 1.16 -14.52
C PHE A 6 -10.96 2.18 -15.66
N SER A 7 -12.19 2.55 -16.01
CA SER A 7 -12.48 3.55 -17.04
C SER A 7 -12.23 4.98 -16.57
N SER A 8 -12.21 5.21 -15.25
CA SER A 8 -11.98 6.52 -14.64
C SER A 8 -11.48 6.43 -13.20
N HIS A 9 -10.91 7.53 -12.70
CA HIS A 9 -10.54 7.66 -11.29
C HIS A 9 -11.76 7.50 -10.35
N ALA A 10 -12.92 8.03 -10.74
CA ALA A 10 -14.14 7.93 -9.95
C ALA A 10 -14.63 6.48 -9.81
N GLU A 11 -14.59 5.70 -10.90
CA GLU A 11 -14.91 4.26 -10.85
C GLU A 11 -13.94 3.53 -9.91
N ARG A 12 -12.64 3.79 -10.05
CA ARG A 12 -11.61 3.18 -9.20
C ARG A 12 -11.81 3.50 -7.72
N LEU A 13 -12.08 4.75 -7.38
CA LEU A 13 -12.37 5.17 -6.01
C LEU A 13 -13.66 4.51 -5.50
N PHE A 14 -14.71 4.44 -6.31
CA PHE A 14 -15.96 3.78 -5.94
C PHE A 14 -15.76 2.28 -5.65
N THR A 15 -14.95 1.58 -6.45
CA THR A 15 -14.59 0.18 -6.17
C THR A 15 -13.72 0.05 -4.94
N LEU A 16 -12.74 0.95 -4.75
CA LEU A 16 -11.88 0.98 -3.57
C LEU A 16 -12.68 1.13 -2.26
N LYS A 17 -13.74 1.95 -2.25
CA LYS A 17 -14.62 2.09 -1.08
C LYS A 17 -15.35 0.79 -0.69
N LYS A 18 -15.39 -0.20 -1.58
CA LYS A 18 -15.99 -1.52 -1.30
C LYS A 18 -14.98 -2.52 -0.73
N THR A 19 -13.69 -2.23 -0.74
CA THR A 19 -12.66 -3.05 -0.09
C THR A 19 -12.60 -2.79 1.41
N ARG A 20 -11.60 -3.33 2.10
CA ARG A 20 -11.34 -3.05 3.53
C ARG A 20 -10.65 -1.69 3.73
N VAL A 21 -10.90 -1.04 4.87
CA VAL A 21 -10.47 0.34 5.16
C VAL A 21 -8.94 0.49 5.19
N ASP A 22 -8.25 -0.45 5.83
CA ASP A 22 -6.80 -0.52 5.87
C ASP A 22 -6.18 -0.55 4.47
N PHE A 23 -6.73 -1.38 3.56
CA PHE A 23 -6.26 -1.47 2.18
C PHE A 23 -6.55 -0.19 1.39
N ALA A 24 -7.74 0.39 1.54
CA ALA A 24 -8.09 1.64 0.86
C ALA A 24 -7.17 2.80 1.27
N VAL A 25 -6.89 2.93 2.58
CA VAL A 25 -5.94 3.91 3.10
C VAL A 25 -4.54 3.64 2.58
N ARG A 26 -4.10 2.38 2.58
CA ARG A 26 -2.78 1.98 2.06
C ARG A 26 -2.60 2.39 0.60
N VAL A 27 -3.62 2.16 -0.23
CA VAL A 27 -3.64 2.52 -1.66
C VAL A 27 -3.54 4.04 -1.86
N LEU A 28 -4.44 4.82 -1.23
CA LEU A 28 -4.51 6.27 -1.45
C LEU A 28 -3.29 7.00 -0.86
N LEU A 29 -2.85 6.59 0.33
CA LEU A 29 -1.68 7.17 0.98
C LEU A 29 -0.40 6.80 0.22
N GLY A 30 -0.25 5.53 -0.17
CA GLY A 30 0.88 5.06 -0.95
C GLY A 30 1.03 5.86 -2.26
N GLN A 31 -0.05 6.02 -3.02
CA GLN A 31 -0.06 6.80 -4.27
C GLN A 31 0.31 8.27 -4.06
N SER A 32 -0.17 8.89 -2.98
CA SER A 32 0.10 10.30 -2.68
C SER A 32 1.56 10.56 -2.28
N LEU A 33 2.20 9.57 -1.65
CA LEU A 33 3.55 9.65 -1.14
C LEU A 33 4.62 9.11 -2.09
N GLU A 34 4.20 8.32 -3.09
CA GLU A 34 5.08 7.62 -4.03
C GLU A 34 6.08 8.54 -4.73
N ALA A 35 5.59 9.65 -5.32
CA ALA A 35 6.44 10.61 -6.03
C ALA A 35 7.49 11.30 -5.13
N ARG A 36 7.34 11.22 -3.80
CA ARG A 36 8.25 11.81 -2.81
C ARG A 36 9.25 10.79 -2.25
N GLY A 37 9.16 9.53 -2.66
CA GLY A 37 10.01 8.44 -2.15
C GLY A 37 9.75 8.14 -0.66
N ILE A 38 8.54 8.40 -0.17
CA ILE A 38 8.17 8.22 1.24
C ILE A 38 7.40 6.92 1.38
N ASN A 39 7.83 6.09 2.33
CA ASN A 39 7.15 4.84 2.65
C ASN A 39 6.30 5.03 3.92
N PRO A 40 4.97 4.96 3.81
CA PRO A 40 4.09 5.25 4.95
C PRO A 40 4.23 4.28 6.13
N HIS A 41 4.86 3.12 5.94
CA HIS A 41 5.09 2.12 6.99
C HIS A 41 6.45 2.28 7.70
N THR A 42 7.39 3.00 7.11
CA THR A 42 8.74 3.22 7.69
C THR A 42 9.05 4.70 7.93
N ASN A 43 8.13 5.59 7.59
CA ASN A 43 8.14 6.99 7.98
C ASN A 43 7.15 7.22 9.11
N TYR A 44 7.50 8.14 10.01
CA TYR A 44 6.80 8.32 11.27
C TYR A 44 6.37 9.77 11.45
N LEU A 45 5.14 9.98 11.93
CA LEU A 45 4.75 11.23 12.53
C LEU A 45 5.16 11.18 14.00
N THR A 46 6.11 12.02 14.38
CA THR A 46 6.57 12.14 15.77
C THR A 46 6.07 13.45 16.36
N THR A 47 5.54 13.38 17.58
CA THR A 47 5.05 14.54 18.35
C THR A 47 5.76 14.62 19.69
N LEU A 48 6.26 15.80 20.04
CA LEU A 48 6.86 16.11 21.35
C LEU A 48 5.79 16.43 22.40
N ILE A 49 6.13 16.21 23.67
CA ILE A 49 5.31 16.67 24.81
C ILE A 49 5.28 18.20 24.86
N ASN A 50 6.46 18.82 24.70
CA ASN A 50 6.62 20.27 24.59
C ASN A 50 7.95 20.59 23.88
N VAL A 51 8.10 21.84 23.41
CA VAL A 51 9.28 22.28 22.64
C VAL A 51 10.56 22.23 23.49
N SER A 52 10.46 22.34 24.82
CA SER A 52 11.62 22.47 25.71
C SER A 52 12.23 21.16 26.20
N SER A 53 11.48 20.05 26.25
CA SER A 53 11.96 18.80 26.87
C SER A 53 12.62 17.83 25.89
N ALA A 54 12.51 18.07 24.57
CA ALA A 54 12.87 17.12 23.52
C ALA A 54 12.26 15.71 23.71
N GLU A 55 11.30 15.58 24.61
CA GLU A 55 10.69 14.31 24.99
C GLU A 55 9.56 13.98 24.03
N VAL A 56 9.66 12.82 23.40
CA VAL A 56 8.68 12.35 22.42
C VAL A 56 7.45 11.80 23.14
N GLN A 57 6.30 12.41 22.88
CA GLN A 57 5.00 11.96 23.35
C GLN A 57 4.50 10.76 22.55
N SER A 58 4.62 10.82 21.23
CA SER A 58 4.14 9.77 20.33
C SER A 58 4.97 9.70 19.06
N SER A 59 5.08 8.49 18.49
CA SER A 59 5.69 8.26 17.18
C SER A 59 4.98 7.07 16.54
N LYS A 60 4.12 7.37 15.57
CA LYS A 60 3.28 6.42 14.82
C LYS A 60 3.70 6.41 13.36
N THR A 61 3.50 5.31 12.64
CA THR A 61 3.73 5.31 11.20
C THR A 61 2.75 6.26 10.52
N LEU A 62 3.10 6.80 9.36
CA LEU A 62 2.17 7.65 8.59
C LEU A 62 0.91 6.87 8.20
N PHE A 63 1.04 5.56 7.95
CA PHE A 63 -0.08 4.67 7.72
C PHE A 63 -1.03 4.60 8.93
N ASP A 64 -0.51 4.32 10.14
CA ASP A 64 -1.34 4.20 11.36
C ASP A 64 -2.05 5.51 11.67
N VAL A 65 -1.39 6.65 11.40
CA VAL A 65 -2.00 7.96 11.57
C VAL A 65 -3.16 8.16 10.59
N ALA A 66 -2.94 7.94 9.30
CA ALA A 66 -3.97 8.10 8.28
C ALA A 66 -5.15 7.15 8.51
N LEU A 67 -4.87 5.90 8.86
CA LEU A 67 -5.89 4.90 9.16
C LEU A 67 -6.74 5.33 10.36
N GLY A 68 -6.11 5.75 11.46
CA GLY A 68 -6.84 6.23 12.63
C GLY A 68 -7.74 7.43 12.32
N CYS A 69 -7.28 8.39 11.52
CA CYS A 69 -8.11 9.52 11.07
C CYS A 69 -9.34 9.06 10.26
N VAL A 70 -9.19 8.06 9.39
CA VAL A 70 -10.30 7.52 8.58
C VAL A 70 -11.29 6.73 9.44
N GLU A 71 -10.80 5.88 10.35
CA GLU A 71 -11.62 5.06 11.25
C GLU A 71 -12.42 5.93 12.22
N GLU A 72 -11.79 6.95 12.80
CA GLU A 72 -12.43 7.90 13.71
C GLU A 72 -13.24 8.99 12.97
N GLN A 73 -13.11 9.07 11.64
CA GLN A 73 -13.70 10.10 10.78
C GLN A 73 -13.34 11.53 11.24
N VAL A 74 -12.08 11.72 11.63
CA VAL A 74 -11.55 13.01 12.09
C VAL A 74 -10.51 13.54 11.12
N LEU A 75 -10.48 14.85 10.95
CA LEU A 75 -9.43 15.50 10.18
C LEU A 75 -8.14 15.58 11.00
N PRO A 76 -6.97 15.37 10.38
CA PRO A 76 -5.69 15.49 11.06
C PRO A 76 -5.48 16.94 11.50
N HIS A 77 -5.01 17.13 12.74
CA HIS A 77 -4.65 18.45 13.24
C HIS A 77 -3.50 18.33 14.24
N TYR A 78 -2.33 18.83 13.83
CA TYR A 78 -1.09 18.73 14.58
C TYR A 78 -0.48 20.11 14.81
N THR A 79 0.16 20.27 15.97
CA THR A 79 0.79 21.54 16.32
C THR A 79 2.14 21.67 15.62
N GLN A 80 2.28 22.69 14.78
CA GLN A 80 3.53 23.00 14.09
C GLN A 80 4.65 23.27 15.11
N GLY A 81 5.82 22.67 14.88
CA GLY A 81 6.97 22.75 15.79
C GLY A 81 6.95 21.74 16.95
N LEU A 82 5.80 21.12 17.24
CA LEU A 82 5.71 19.97 18.14
C LEU A 82 5.62 18.64 17.40
N SER A 83 5.05 18.66 16.19
CA SER A 83 4.92 17.49 15.33
C SER A 83 5.71 17.65 14.04
N ASN A 84 6.26 16.55 13.52
CA ASN A 84 6.84 16.51 12.17
C ASN A 84 6.97 15.06 11.65
N VAL A 85 7.37 14.94 10.38
CA VAL A 85 7.59 13.64 9.72
C VAL A 85 9.08 13.26 9.74
N PHE A 86 9.38 12.03 10.15
CA PHE A 86 10.74 11.51 10.34
C PHE A 86 10.95 10.16 9.66
N ASN A 87 12.20 9.87 9.30
CA ASN A 87 12.66 8.56 8.80
C ASN A 87 12.96 7.57 9.94
N LYS A 88 13.03 8.06 11.18
CA LYS A 88 13.39 7.28 12.36
C LYS A 88 12.32 7.40 13.44
N ARG A 89 11.88 6.26 13.96
CA ARG A 89 10.90 6.19 15.03
C ARG A 89 11.44 6.85 16.30
N TYR A 90 10.59 7.61 16.98
CA TYR A 90 10.91 8.38 18.20
C TYR A 90 12.06 9.39 18.06
N SER A 91 12.38 9.82 16.84
CA SER A 91 13.32 10.92 16.63
C SER A 91 12.59 12.25 16.43
N PHE A 92 13.21 13.32 16.93
CA PHE A 92 12.87 14.71 16.60
C PHE A 92 14.10 15.51 16.14
N ALA A 93 15.17 14.81 15.74
CA ALA A 93 16.40 15.42 15.27
C ALA A 93 16.25 15.90 13.80
N ASP A 94 16.86 17.02 13.46
CA ASP A 94 16.73 17.63 12.13
C ASP A 94 17.29 16.72 11.01
N GLU A 95 18.30 15.91 11.32
CA GLU A 95 18.88 14.93 10.39
C GLU A 95 17.93 13.79 10.02
N ASP A 96 17.05 13.41 10.94
CA ASP A 96 16.06 12.35 10.74
C ASP A 96 14.79 12.87 10.07
N ARG A 97 14.63 14.19 9.96
CA ARG A 97 13.44 14.84 9.39
C ARG A 97 13.32 14.55 7.89
N VAL A 98 12.11 14.17 7.47
CA VAL A 98 11.78 14.02 6.05
C VAL A 98 11.69 15.42 5.42
N LYS A 99 12.55 15.70 4.44
CA LYS A 99 12.62 17.01 3.77
C LYS A 99 11.66 17.14 2.58
N THR A 100 11.18 16.01 2.05
CA THR A 100 10.33 15.95 0.85
C THR A 100 8.83 15.99 1.17
N LEU A 101 8.45 16.05 2.45
CA LEU A 101 7.07 16.15 2.92
C LEU A 101 7.05 16.95 4.21
N ASP A 102 6.42 18.11 4.18
CA ASP A 102 6.14 18.88 5.38
C ASP A 102 4.83 18.42 6.06
N LEU A 103 4.64 18.85 7.30
CA LEU A 103 3.49 18.46 8.11
C LEU A 103 2.16 18.95 7.52
N ILE A 104 2.12 20.15 6.95
CA ILE A 104 0.91 20.74 6.37
C ILE A 104 0.49 19.94 5.13
N GLU A 105 1.45 19.56 4.29
CA GLU A 105 1.20 18.72 3.14
C GLU A 105 0.72 17.32 3.56
N PHE A 106 1.30 16.73 4.61
CA PHE A 106 0.82 15.46 5.15
C PHE A 106 -0.62 15.57 5.67
N GLU A 107 -0.95 16.61 6.44
CA GLU A 107 -2.32 16.87 6.91
C GLU A 107 -3.31 17.03 5.75
N ARG A 108 -2.90 17.73 4.68
CA ARG A 108 -3.71 17.88 3.46
C ARG A 108 -3.96 16.53 2.79
N ILE A 109 -2.93 15.71 2.60
CA ILE A 109 -3.07 14.37 2.00
C ILE A 109 -4.07 13.53 2.82
N VAL A 110 -3.91 13.49 4.14
CA VAL A 110 -4.81 12.71 5.00
C VAL A 110 -6.23 13.29 5.00
N THR A 111 -6.39 14.62 4.95
CA THR A 111 -7.68 15.29 4.79
C THR A 111 -8.38 14.89 3.49
N ASP A 112 -7.65 14.88 2.37
CA ASP A 112 -8.18 14.48 1.06
C ASP A 112 -8.63 13.01 1.08
N ILE A 113 -7.88 12.12 1.75
CA ILE A 113 -8.22 10.71 1.93
C ILE A 113 -9.48 10.54 2.77
N VAL A 114 -9.53 11.14 3.97
CA VAL A 114 -10.69 11.08 4.88
C VAL A 114 -11.94 11.58 4.16
N THR A 115 -11.84 12.74 3.50
CA THR A 115 -12.95 13.32 2.74
C THR A 115 -13.40 12.39 1.62
N SER A 116 -12.45 11.91 0.80
CA SER A 116 -12.77 11.04 -0.34
C SER A 116 -13.47 9.76 0.10
N LEU A 117 -13.07 9.15 1.21
CA LEU A 117 -13.68 7.90 1.73
C LEU A 117 -15.02 8.15 2.44
N ALA A 118 -15.21 9.31 3.06
CA ALA A 118 -16.47 9.69 3.72
C ALA A 118 -17.55 10.18 2.73
N GLU A 119 -17.18 10.73 1.58
CA GLU A 119 -18.12 11.20 0.56
C GLU A 119 -19.04 10.08 0.06
N LYS A 120 -20.32 10.41 -0.24
CA LYS A 120 -21.30 9.41 -0.65
C LYS A 120 -21.01 8.84 -2.05
N PRO A 121 -21.16 7.51 -2.26
CA PRO A 121 -21.42 6.51 -1.23
C PRO A 121 -20.17 6.34 -0.35
N SER A 122 -20.37 6.42 0.97
CA SER A 122 -19.27 6.37 1.94
C SER A 122 -18.70 4.97 2.02
N MET A 123 -17.43 4.87 2.38
CA MET A 123 -16.81 3.61 2.71
C MET A 123 -17.49 2.97 3.94
N ASP A 124 -17.65 1.65 3.89
CA ASP A 124 -18.02 0.87 5.07
C ASP A 124 -16.77 0.61 5.91
N LEU A 125 -16.78 1.13 7.15
CA LEU A 125 -15.68 1.00 8.11
C LEU A 125 -15.76 -0.27 8.96
N SER A 126 -16.80 -1.10 8.79
CA SER A 126 -16.88 -2.37 9.48
C SER A 126 -15.75 -3.31 9.02
N TRP A 127 -15.16 -4.01 9.98
CA TRP A 127 -14.19 -5.04 9.68
C TRP A 127 -14.85 -6.17 8.90
N ARG A 128 -14.28 -6.50 7.74
CA ARG A 128 -14.68 -7.62 6.90
C ARG A 128 -13.45 -8.51 6.69
N ALA A 129 -13.54 -9.75 7.15
CA ALA A 129 -12.48 -10.72 6.96
C ALA A 129 -12.46 -11.19 5.50
N ILE A 130 -11.30 -11.64 5.04
CA ILE A 130 -11.20 -12.38 3.79
C ILE A 130 -11.81 -13.76 4.01
N LYS A 131 -12.72 -14.18 3.13
CA LYS A 131 -13.32 -15.52 3.21
C LYS A 131 -12.24 -16.60 2.98
N PRO A 132 -12.43 -17.84 3.47
CA PRO A 132 -11.54 -18.93 3.12
C PRO A 132 -11.50 -19.14 1.60
N LEU A 133 -10.31 -19.22 1.02
CA LEU A 133 -10.07 -19.33 -0.42
C LEU A 133 -9.15 -20.50 -0.73
N THR A 134 -9.31 -21.05 -1.93
CA THR A 134 -8.39 -22.01 -2.55
C THR A 134 -7.57 -21.30 -3.64
N VAL A 135 -6.49 -21.94 -4.12
CA VAL A 135 -5.71 -21.39 -5.26
C VAL A 135 -6.60 -21.24 -6.50
N GLU A 136 -7.54 -22.17 -6.70
CA GLU A 136 -8.51 -22.17 -7.79
C GLU A 136 -9.46 -20.96 -7.72
N ASP A 137 -9.88 -20.55 -6.52
CA ASP A 137 -10.69 -19.34 -6.33
C ASP A 137 -9.91 -18.09 -6.76
N ILE A 138 -8.62 -18.01 -6.43
CA ILE A 138 -7.75 -16.90 -6.83
C ILE A 138 -7.52 -16.89 -8.34
N HIS A 139 -7.25 -18.06 -8.94
CA HIS A 139 -7.12 -18.21 -10.39
C HIS A 139 -8.40 -17.76 -11.11
N GLY A 140 -9.56 -18.19 -10.63
CA GLY A 140 -10.85 -17.80 -11.17
C GLY A 140 -11.04 -16.29 -11.14
N ALA A 141 -10.76 -15.66 -10.00
CA ALA A 141 -10.91 -14.21 -9.85
C ALA A 141 -9.91 -13.40 -10.71
N LEU A 142 -8.65 -13.84 -10.80
CA LEU A 142 -7.65 -13.23 -11.69
C LEU A 142 -8.05 -13.35 -13.16
N ASN A 143 -8.53 -14.53 -13.60
CA ASN A 143 -8.86 -14.80 -14.99
C ASN A 143 -10.08 -13.98 -15.49
N ILE A 144 -10.99 -13.57 -14.60
CA ILE A 144 -12.08 -12.63 -14.95
C ILE A 144 -11.52 -11.30 -15.46
N HIS A 145 -10.42 -10.83 -14.87
CA HIS A 145 -9.84 -9.52 -15.16
C HIS A 145 -8.62 -9.56 -16.08
N LEU A 146 -7.99 -10.74 -16.23
CA LEU A 146 -6.86 -10.99 -17.11
C LEU A 146 -7.15 -12.16 -18.07
N PRO A 147 -8.23 -12.08 -18.88
CA PRO A 147 -8.62 -13.20 -19.73
C PRO A 147 -7.52 -13.53 -20.74
N GLY A 148 -7.15 -14.81 -20.82
CA GLY A 148 -6.17 -15.33 -21.77
C GLY A 148 -4.71 -15.13 -21.37
N LEU A 149 -4.45 -14.59 -20.17
CA LEU A 149 -3.10 -14.61 -19.60
C LEU A 149 -2.80 -15.98 -18.99
N ASN A 150 -1.62 -16.54 -19.27
CA ASN A 150 -1.16 -17.75 -18.58
C ASN A 150 -0.71 -17.37 -17.15
N LEU A 151 -1.60 -17.52 -16.17
CA LEU A 151 -1.32 -17.15 -14.77
C LEU A 151 -0.19 -17.99 -14.15
N ASP A 152 0.05 -19.20 -14.66
CA ASP A 152 1.14 -20.08 -14.20
C ASP A 152 2.53 -19.51 -14.53
N GLU A 153 2.61 -18.59 -15.50
CA GLU A 153 3.85 -17.89 -15.88
C GLU A 153 4.02 -16.58 -15.09
N VAL A 154 3.02 -16.11 -14.36
CA VAL A 154 3.10 -14.83 -13.64
C VAL A 154 3.68 -15.04 -12.24
N HIS A 155 4.86 -14.48 -12.01
CA HIS A 155 5.56 -14.60 -10.73
C HIS A 155 5.75 -13.25 -10.05
N VAL A 156 5.54 -13.21 -8.74
CA VAL A 156 5.93 -12.10 -7.88
C VAL A 156 7.29 -12.41 -7.29
N THR A 157 8.29 -11.60 -7.62
CA THR A 157 9.66 -11.76 -7.12
C THR A 157 9.97 -10.65 -6.16
N SER A 158 10.36 -11.02 -4.93
CA SER A 158 10.85 -10.09 -3.92
C SER A 158 12.37 -10.10 -3.87
N PHE A 159 12.95 -8.95 -3.58
CA PHE A 159 14.37 -8.69 -3.51
C PHE A 159 14.72 -8.14 -2.14
N VAL A 160 15.94 -8.41 -1.70
CA VAL A 160 16.57 -7.78 -0.54
C VAL A 160 17.87 -7.14 -0.97
N THR A 161 18.22 -6.02 -0.34
CA THR A 161 19.51 -5.38 -0.56
C THR A 161 20.49 -5.91 0.49
N HIS A 162 21.57 -6.56 0.07
CA HIS A 162 22.68 -6.91 0.96
C HIS A 162 23.70 -5.78 1.05
N ASP A 163 24.56 -5.83 2.08
CA ASP A 163 25.50 -4.78 2.53
C ASP A 163 26.45 -4.19 1.47
N PHE A 164 26.47 -4.74 0.25
CA PHE A 164 27.25 -4.24 -0.90
C PHE A 164 26.39 -3.64 -2.03
N GLY A 165 25.11 -3.34 -1.77
CA GLY A 165 24.18 -2.77 -2.75
C GLY A 165 23.71 -3.77 -3.84
N LYS A 166 24.14 -5.04 -3.76
CA LYS A 166 23.65 -6.09 -4.66
C LYS A 166 22.23 -6.48 -4.24
N ARG A 167 21.28 -6.38 -5.17
CA ARG A 167 19.94 -6.94 -5.02
C ARG A 167 20.03 -8.46 -5.13
N VAL A 168 19.57 -9.15 -4.10
CA VAL A 168 19.47 -10.61 -4.07
C VAL A 168 17.99 -10.96 -4.02
N VAL A 169 17.60 -12.00 -4.75
CA VAL A 169 16.22 -12.49 -4.73
C VAL A 169 15.95 -13.14 -3.39
N SER A 170 14.93 -12.68 -2.67
CA SER A 170 14.48 -13.29 -1.43
C SER A 170 13.40 -14.35 -1.67
N SER A 171 12.55 -14.13 -2.67
CA SER A 171 11.51 -15.08 -3.06
C SER A 171 11.08 -14.85 -4.50
N SER A 172 10.59 -15.89 -5.17
CA SER A 172 9.89 -15.79 -6.44
C SER A 172 8.77 -16.83 -6.42
N GLN A 173 7.53 -16.38 -6.39
CA GLN A 173 6.35 -17.25 -6.22
C GLN A 173 5.33 -17.00 -7.33
N PRO A 174 4.56 -18.00 -7.76
CA PRO A 174 3.41 -17.79 -8.63
C PRO A 174 2.45 -16.77 -8.01
N LEU A 175 1.85 -15.90 -8.83
CA LEU A 175 1.01 -14.80 -8.37
C LEU A 175 -0.15 -15.28 -7.49
N ALA A 176 -0.80 -16.37 -7.87
CA ALA A 176 -1.93 -16.88 -7.11
C ALA A 176 -1.54 -17.43 -5.74
N GLU A 177 -0.43 -18.17 -5.66
CA GLU A 177 0.12 -18.66 -4.39
C GLU A 177 0.55 -17.49 -3.49
N TYR A 178 1.21 -16.49 -4.09
CA TYR A 178 1.59 -15.26 -3.39
C TYR A 178 0.37 -14.54 -2.80
N LEU A 179 -0.70 -14.37 -3.57
CA LEU A 179 -1.92 -13.73 -3.07
C LEU A 179 -2.62 -14.58 -2.02
N LEU A 180 -2.73 -15.89 -2.25
CA LEU A 180 -3.35 -16.81 -1.30
C LEU A 180 -2.63 -16.76 0.06
N SER A 181 -1.30 -16.78 0.09
CA SER A 181 -0.55 -16.75 1.35
C SER A 181 -0.78 -15.48 2.18
N HIS A 182 -1.08 -14.33 1.53
CA HIS A 182 -1.45 -13.10 2.24
C HIS A 182 -2.91 -13.18 2.71
N PHE A 183 -3.81 -13.68 1.86
CA PHE A 183 -5.23 -13.82 2.19
C PHE A 183 -5.49 -14.82 3.33
N GLU A 184 -4.70 -15.89 3.42
CA GLU A 184 -4.71 -16.83 4.56
C GLU A 184 -4.35 -16.16 5.89
N GLN A 185 -3.63 -15.04 5.85
CA GLN A 185 -3.28 -14.21 7.01
C GLN A 185 -4.24 -13.03 7.20
N ASP A 186 -5.37 -13.02 6.47
CA ASP A 186 -6.32 -11.92 6.43
C ASP A 186 -5.67 -10.58 6.03
N GLU A 187 -4.61 -10.63 5.20
CA GLU A 187 -3.90 -9.46 4.69
C GLU A 187 -4.16 -9.26 3.19
N ILE A 188 -4.46 -8.01 2.80
CA ILE A 188 -4.50 -7.59 1.40
C ILE A 188 -3.16 -6.93 1.06
N PRO A 189 -2.32 -7.53 0.19
CA PRO A 189 -1.02 -6.97 -0.13
C PRO A 189 -1.15 -5.64 -0.90
N TYR A 190 -0.15 -4.78 -0.78
CA TYR A 190 -0.05 -3.56 -1.60
C TYR A 190 1.40 -3.31 -1.95
N HIS A 191 1.64 -2.99 -3.21
CA HIS A 191 2.98 -2.86 -3.77
C HIS A 191 3.26 -1.39 -4.14
N SER A 192 3.92 -0.64 -3.26
CA SER A 192 4.36 0.73 -3.57
C SER A 192 5.53 0.74 -4.57
N GLN A 193 5.76 1.82 -5.32
CA GLN A 193 7.05 1.97 -6.00
C GLN A 193 8.19 2.05 -4.98
N GLY A 194 9.28 1.36 -5.29
CA GLY A 194 10.36 1.12 -4.35
C GLY A 194 10.12 -0.06 -3.41
N SER A 195 8.92 -0.69 -3.42
CA SER A 195 8.80 -2.07 -2.94
C SER A 195 9.86 -2.88 -3.68
N HIS A 196 10.64 -3.66 -2.95
CA HIS A 196 11.65 -4.51 -3.55
C HIS A 196 10.99 -5.69 -4.27
N GLN A 197 9.94 -5.47 -5.05
CA GLN A 197 9.14 -6.48 -5.70
C GLN A 197 8.99 -6.14 -7.19
N ALA A 198 8.97 -7.17 -8.03
CA ALA A 198 8.71 -7.05 -9.45
C ALA A 198 7.93 -8.26 -9.96
N ILE A 199 7.26 -8.08 -11.10
CA ILE A 199 6.47 -9.13 -11.74
C ILE A 199 7.27 -9.72 -12.91
N HIS A 200 7.44 -11.04 -12.92
CA HIS A 200 8.19 -11.76 -13.95
C HIS A 200 7.31 -12.77 -14.68
N ALA A 201 7.70 -13.10 -15.92
CA ALA A 201 7.05 -14.12 -16.76
C ALA A 201 7.56 -15.55 -16.51
N ALA A 202 8.45 -15.72 -15.53
CA ALA A 202 8.94 -17.01 -15.07
C ALA A 202 9.47 -16.86 -13.64
N ALA A 203 9.67 -17.98 -12.95
CA ALA A 203 10.39 -17.99 -11.69
C ALA A 203 11.78 -17.37 -11.89
N PHE A 204 12.13 -16.38 -11.06
CA PHE A 204 13.38 -15.65 -11.23
C PHE A 204 14.59 -16.57 -11.03
N SER A 205 15.53 -16.53 -11.97
CA SER A 205 16.85 -17.16 -11.85
C SER A 205 17.93 -16.10 -12.05
N GLU A 206 19.07 -16.23 -11.35
CA GLU A 206 20.10 -15.19 -11.18
C GLU A 206 20.68 -14.59 -12.48
N SER A 207 20.43 -15.21 -13.64
CA SER A 207 20.96 -14.79 -14.94
C SER A 207 19.95 -14.10 -15.86
N ASP A 208 18.66 -14.14 -15.53
CA ASP A 208 17.60 -13.97 -16.53
C ASP A 208 16.44 -13.13 -15.97
N GLU A 209 16.61 -11.80 -16.04
CA GLU A 209 15.52 -10.85 -15.79
C GLU A 209 14.48 -10.97 -16.91
N HIS A 210 13.39 -11.70 -16.64
CA HIS A 210 12.23 -11.81 -17.53
C HIS A 210 11.08 -10.97 -17.00
N PRO A 211 11.16 -9.62 -17.02
CA PRO A 211 10.07 -8.79 -16.56
C PRO A 211 8.81 -9.15 -17.36
N HIS A 212 7.69 -9.24 -16.67
CA HIS A 212 6.44 -9.61 -17.33
C HIS A 212 6.06 -8.52 -18.36
N PRO A 213 5.77 -8.86 -19.62
CA PRO A 213 5.63 -7.87 -20.70
C PRO A 213 4.45 -6.90 -20.49
N TRP A 214 3.47 -7.28 -19.68
CA TRP A 214 2.22 -6.52 -19.49
C TRP A 214 1.86 -6.22 -18.04
N LEU A 215 2.48 -6.90 -17.07
CA LEU A 215 2.09 -6.77 -15.67
C LEU A 215 3.18 -6.07 -14.89
N THR A 216 2.74 -5.20 -14.00
CA THR A 216 3.59 -4.46 -13.07
C THR A 216 2.96 -4.57 -11.69
N THR A 217 3.70 -4.24 -10.64
CA THR A 217 3.16 -4.16 -9.28
C THR A 217 1.97 -3.21 -9.18
N ALA A 218 1.98 -2.10 -9.93
CA ALA A 218 0.85 -1.17 -10.01
C ALA A 218 -0.41 -1.83 -10.63
N HIS A 219 -0.24 -2.67 -11.66
CA HIS A 219 -1.35 -3.44 -12.22
C HIS A 219 -1.89 -4.46 -11.21
N ILE A 220 -1.02 -5.09 -10.41
CA ILE A 220 -1.46 -5.99 -9.33
C ILE A 220 -2.29 -5.25 -8.28
N ASN A 221 -1.87 -4.04 -7.88
CA ASN A 221 -2.67 -3.22 -6.96
C ASN A 221 -4.06 -2.93 -7.53
N ASP A 222 -4.16 -2.56 -8.81
CA ASP A 222 -5.46 -2.30 -9.44
C ASP A 222 -6.33 -3.56 -9.57
N LEU A 223 -5.73 -4.73 -9.80
CA LEU A 223 -6.44 -6.02 -9.75
C LEU A 223 -7.00 -6.29 -8.35
N LEU A 224 -6.22 -6.04 -7.30
CA LEU A 224 -6.66 -6.21 -5.93
C LEU A 224 -7.83 -5.29 -5.59
N ILE A 225 -7.79 -4.02 -6.04
CA ILE A 225 -8.94 -3.10 -5.88
C ILE A 225 -10.19 -3.69 -6.54
N ARG A 226 -10.05 -4.32 -7.71
CA ARG A 226 -11.17 -4.87 -8.45
C ARG A 226 -11.74 -6.15 -7.82
N MET A 227 -10.86 -7.04 -7.36
CA MET A 227 -11.21 -8.40 -6.92
C MET A 227 -11.59 -8.49 -5.45
N VAL A 228 -10.88 -7.77 -4.57
CA VAL A 228 -11.05 -7.88 -3.11
C VAL A 228 -12.51 -7.74 -2.65
N PRO A 229 -13.34 -6.84 -3.21
CA PRO A 229 -14.73 -6.73 -2.77
C PRO A 229 -15.51 -8.05 -2.82
N ASP A 230 -15.19 -8.93 -3.78
CA ASP A 230 -15.85 -10.23 -3.95
C ASP A 230 -15.23 -11.34 -3.07
N LEU A 231 -14.11 -11.05 -2.41
CA LEU A 231 -13.36 -11.96 -1.53
C LEU A 231 -13.63 -11.72 -0.03
N LEU A 232 -14.31 -10.62 0.31
CA LEU A 232 -14.65 -10.28 1.68
C LEU A 232 -15.94 -11.00 2.14
N SER A 233 -16.00 -11.37 3.42
CA SER A 233 -17.15 -11.97 4.11
C SER A 233 -18.13 -10.94 4.66
#